data_AF-A0A3B8LZN5-F1
#
_entry.id   AF-A0A3B8LZN5-F1
#
_cell.length_a   1.000
_cell.length_b   1.000
_cell.length_c   1.000
_cell.angle_alpha   90.00
_cell.angle_beta   90.00
_cell.angle_gamma   90.00
#
_symmetry.space_group_name_H-M   'P 1'
#
loop_
_entity.id
_entity.type
_entity.pdbx_description
1 polymer ?
#
loop_
_entity_poly.entity_id
_entity_poly.type
_entity_poly.pdbx_seq_one_letter_code
_entity_poly.pdbx_strand_id
1 'polypeptide(L)'
;HGLPPTPSQLQQFLDDDRPGAFARLVDRLLASPRYGERWGRHWLDAVGYADSFGGKLEADHMRPYAWRYRDYVIRAFNSDRPYDRFLVEQLAGDELVDYENATKISQEIYENLVATGFMRMAPD
;
A
#
# COMPACT_ATOMS: atom_id res chain seq x y z
N HIS A 1 3.35 4.66 -11.96
CA HIS A 1 1.93 5.00 -12.23
C HIS A 1 1.75 6.43 -12.67
N GLY A 2 0.78 6.70 -13.54
CA GLY A 2 0.62 8.02 -14.18
C GLY A 2 1.40 8.15 -15.49
N LEU A 3 1.80 7.02 -16.07
CA LEU A 3 2.32 6.98 -17.45
C LEU A 3 1.13 6.89 -18.42
N PRO A 4 1.25 7.51 -19.61
CA PRO A 4 0.26 7.34 -20.66
C PRO A 4 0.14 5.86 -21.09
N PRO A 5 -1.01 5.42 -21.63
CA PRO A 5 -1.15 4.07 -22.15
C PRO A 5 -0.15 3.84 -23.28
N THR A 6 0.31 2.59 -23.44
CA THR A 6 1.11 2.23 -24.61
C THR A 6 0.24 2.24 -25.88
N PRO A 7 0.82 2.40 -27.08
CA PRO A 7 0.05 2.32 -28.32
C PRO A 7 -0.75 1.02 -28.45
N SER A 8 -0.20 -0.11 -27.99
CA SER A 8 -0.90 -1.39 -27.97
C SER A 8 -2.10 -1.42 -27.03
N GLN A 9 -1.98 -0.83 -25.83
CA GLN A 9 -3.10 -0.73 -24.89
C GLN A 9 -4.21 0.19 -25.41
N LEU A 10 -3.83 1.28 -26.07
CA LEU A 10 -4.78 2.18 -26.72
C LEU A 10 -5.54 1.46 -27.84
N GLN A 11 -4.82 0.78 -28.73
CA GLN A 11 -5.42 0.03 -29.83
C GLN A 11 -6.35 -1.07 -29.31
N GLN A 12 -5.93 -1.82 -28.28
CA GLN A 12 -6.77 -2.86 -27.65
C GLN A 12 -8.09 -2.30 -27.09
N PHE A 13 -8.12 -1.05 -26.62
CA PHE A 13 -9.34 -0.41 -26.17
C PHE A 13 -10.19 0.11 -27.34
N LEU A 14 -9.55 0.74 -28.34
CA LEU A 14 -10.25 1.26 -29.52
C LEU A 14 -10.91 0.16 -30.36
N ASP A 15 -10.33 -1.04 -30.38
CA ASP A 15 -10.86 -2.19 -31.12
C ASP A 15 -11.87 -3.03 -30.30
N ASP A 16 -12.17 -2.67 -29.05
CA ASP A 16 -13.11 -3.41 -28.21
C ASP A 16 -14.56 -2.95 -28.42
N ASP A 17 -15.22 -3.49 -29.45
CA ASP A 17 -16.63 -3.18 -29.78
C ASP A 17 -17.67 -3.86 -28.86
N ARG A 18 -17.23 -4.67 -27.90
CA ARG A 18 -18.18 -5.41 -27.04
C ARG A 18 -18.83 -4.45 -26.04
N PRO A 19 -20.12 -4.60 -25.71
CA PRO A 19 -20.79 -3.78 -24.70
C PRO A 19 -20.01 -3.72 -23.38
N GLY A 20 -19.83 -2.54 -22.80
CA GLY A 20 -19.09 -2.38 -21.54
C GLY A 20 -17.55 -2.37 -21.67
N ALA A 21 -17.00 -2.04 -22.84
CA ALA A 21 -15.55 -1.89 -23.06
C ALA A 21 -14.87 -0.97 -22.02
N PHE A 22 -15.51 0.14 -21.69
CA PHE A 22 -15.02 1.06 -20.66
C PHE A 22 -14.96 0.41 -19.27
N ALA A 23 -16.00 -0.30 -18.86
CA ALA A 23 -16.03 -0.98 -17.56
C ALA A 23 -14.90 -2.03 -17.46
N ARG A 24 -14.72 -2.86 -18.49
CA ARG A 24 -13.62 -3.82 -18.54
C ARG A 24 -12.24 -3.15 -18.54
N LEU A 25 -12.10 -1.99 -19.17
CA LEU A 25 -10.86 -1.22 -19.09
C LEU A 25 -10.60 -0.78 -17.65
N VAL A 26 -11.61 -0.24 -16.96
CA VAL A 26 -11.52 0.14 -15.55
C VAL A 26 -11.14 -1.06 -14.70
N ASP A 27 -11.82 -2.20 -14.86
CA ASP A 27 -11.52 -3.44 -14.11
C ASP A 27 -10.06 -3.88 -14.29
N ARG A 28 -9.53 -3.85 -15.53
CA ARG A 28 -8.12 -4.17 -15.80
C ARG A 28 -7.16 -3.19 -15.14
N LEU A 29 -7.50 -1.90 -15.10
CA LEU A 29 -6.67 -0.87 -14.48
C LEU A 29 -6.69 -0.99 -12.95
N LEU A 30 -7.84 -1.28 -12.35
CA LEU A 30 -7.98 -1.51 -10.91
C LEU A 30 -7.29 -2.81 -10.47
N ALA A 31 -7.37 -3.87 -11.28
CA ALA A 31 -6.68 -5.14 -11.02
C ALA A 31 -5.16 -5.08 -11.22
N SER A 32 -4.62 -3.98 -11.76
CA SER A 32 -3.19 -3.83 -11.96
C SER A 32 -2.48 -3.70 -10.61
N PRO A 33 -1.39 -4.45 -10.33
CA PRO A 33 -0.68 -4.37 -9.04
C PRO A 33 -0.11 -2.99 -8.76
N ARG A 34 -0.01 -2.18 -9.79
CA ARG A 34 0.57 -0.86 -9.68
C ARG A 34 -0.52 0.22 -9.38
N TYR A 35 -1.81 -0.17 -9.34
CA TYR A 35 -2.89 0.57 -8.65
C TYR A 35 -2.52 0.87 -7.20
N GLY A 36 -2.12 -0.14 -6.43
CA GLY A 36 -1.71 0.02 -5.03
C GLY A 36 -0.47 0.89 -4.85
N GLU A 37 0.47 0.89 -5.80
CA GLU A 37 1.60 1.84 -5.81
C GLU A 37 1.11 3.29 -5.93
N ARG A 38 0.10 3.54 -6.78
CA ARG A 38 -0.44 4.89 -7.00
C ARG A 38 -1.25 5.37 -5.82
N TRP A 39 -2.22 4.57 -5.37
CA TRP A 39 -3.14 4.97 -4.30
C TRP A 39 -2.48 4.90 -2.93
N GLY A 40 -1.62 3.90 -2.70
CA GLY A 40 -0.82 3.79 -1.50
C GLY A 40 0.07 5.02 -1.28
N ARG A 41 0.60 5.64 -2.35
CA ARG A 41 1.36 6.90 -2.22
C ARG A 41 0.54 8.01 -1.56
N HIS A 42 -0.74 8.17 -1.91
CA HIS A 42 -1.58 9.22 -1.30
C HIS A 42 -1.75 9.00 0.21
N TRP A 43 -1.90 7.74 0.63
CA TRP A 43 -1.93 7.39 2.04
C TRP A 43 -0.58 7.66 2.72
N LEU A 44 0.51 7.19 2.11
CA LEU A 44 1.87 7.36 2.64
C LEU A 44 2.25 8.83 2.80
N ASP A 45 1.87 9.67 1.83
CA ASP A 45 2.04 11.13 1.90
C ASP A 45 1.23 11.72 3.08
N ALA A 46 -0.01 11.26 3.29
CA ALA A 46 -0.88 11.76 4.36
C ALA A 46 -0.38 11.40 5.77
N VAL A 47 0.24 10.22 5.94
CA VAL A 47 0.74 9.75 7.24
C VAL A 47 2.19 10.17 7.51
N GLY A 48 2.82 10.92 6.60
CA GLY A 48 4.19 11.42 6.78
C GLY A 48 5.27 10.36 6.55
N TYR A 49 5.00 9.34 5.75
CA TYR A 49 5.98 8.29 5.45
C TYR A 49 7.27 8.87 4.85
N ALA A 50 8.41 8.42 5.37
CA ALA A 50 9.72 8.66 4.78
C ALA A 50 10.61 7.43 4.97
N ASP A 51 11.50 7.17 4.01
CA ASP A 51 12.55 6.14 4.14
C ASP A 51 13.71 6.60 5.06
N SER A 52 13.76 7.90 5.41
CA SER A 52 14.79 8.48 6.28
C SER A 52 14.18 9.37 7.38
N PHE A 53 15.01 9.83 8.32
CA PHE A 53 14.59 10.72 9.40
C PHE A 53 14.47 12.19 8.98
N GLY A 54 14.83 12.55 7.75
CA GLY A 54 14.70 13.92 7.23
C GLY A 54 15.70 14.88 7.86
N GLY A 55 16.96 14.46 7.91
CA GLY A 55 18.13 15.11 8.53
C GLY A 55 17.96 16.55 9.03
N LYS A 56 17.60 16.71 10.32
CA LYS A 56 17.59 18.02 11.01
C LYS A 56 18.88 18.29 11.81
N LEU A 57 19.73 17.29 12.05
CA LEU A 57 20.86 17.36 12.99
C LEU A 57 22.12 16.59 12.49
N GLU A 58 22.59 16.90 11.27
CA GLU A 58 23.91 16.52 10.72
C GLU A 58 24.04 15.21 9.90
N ALA A 59 23.07 14.28 9.93
CA ALA A 59 23.02 13.19 8.94
C ALA A 59 21.58 12.71 8.66
N ASP A 60 21.26 12.47 7.38
CA ASP A 60 19.99 11.85 6.99
C ASP A 60 20.06 10.33 7.19
N HIS A 61 19.80 9.89 8.42
CA HIS A 61 19.79 8.47 8.74
C HIS A 61 18.58 7.78 8.09
N MET A 62 18.83 6.60 7.50
CA MET A 62 17.76 5.76 6.98
C MET A 62 16.96 5.14 8.11
N ARG A 63 15.64 5.00 7.92
CA ARG A 63 14.75 4.19 8.76
C ARG A 63 14.81 2.76 8.25
N PRO A 64 15.60 1.85 8.86
CA PRO A 64 15.99 0.57 8.24
C PRO A 64 14.83 -0.34 7.85
N TYR A 65 13.67 -0.16 8.48
CA TYR A 65 12.51 -1.04 8.32
C TYR A 65 11.24 -0.32 7.85
N ALA A 66 11.30 0.98 7.53
CA ALA A 66 10.14 1.76 7.09
C ALA A 66 9.49 1.17 5.83
N TRP A 67 10.31 0.71 4.88
CA TRP A 67 9.84 0.09 3.63
C TRP A 67 8.83 -1.04 3.82
N ARG A 68 8.85 -1.75 4.96
CA ARG A 68 7.86 -2.80 5.25
C ARG A 68 6.46 -2.23 5.34
N TYR A 69 6.31 -1.06 5.98
CA TYR A 69 5.05 -0.34 6.09
C TYR A 69 4.57 0.16 4.73
N ARG A 70 5.47 0.73 3.91
CA ARG A 70 5.14 1.10 2.51
C ARG A 70 4.61 -0.10 1.73
N ASP A 71 5.33 -1.22 1.77
CA ASP A 71 4.96 -2.41 1.00
C ASP A 71 3.66 -3.04 1.54
N TYR A 72 3.41 -2.95 2.84
CA TYR A 72 2.14 -3.32 3.45
C TYR A 72 0.98 -2.47 2.92
N VAL A 73 1.12 -1.14 2.92
CA VAL A 73 0.09 -0.23 2.38
C VAL A 73 -0.20 -0.58 0.92
N ILE A 74 0.84 -0.75 0.09
CA ILE A 74 0.67 -1.13 -1.32
C ILE A 74 -0.09 -2.45 -1.46
N ARG A 75 0.24 -3.46 -0.65
CA ARG A 75 -0.46 -4.76 -0.65
C ARG A 75 -1.93 -4.60 -0.22
N ALA A 76 -2.21 -3.84 0.84
CA ALA A 76 -3.57 -3.63 1.34
C ALA A 76 -4.47 -2.96 0.29
N PHE A 77 -3.96 -1.97 -0.46
CA PHE A 77 -4.70 -1.37 -1.56
C PHE A 77 -4.93 -2.35 -2.73
N ASN A 78 -3.93 -3.17 -3.08
CA ASN A 78 -4.05 -4.14 -4.17
C ASN A 78 -4.97 -5.33 -3.84
N SER A 79 -5.11 -5.68 -2.56
CA SER A 79 -6.01 -6.75 -2.12
C SER A 79 -7.42 -6.25 -1.82
N ASP A 80 -7.73 -4.98 -2.15
CA ASP A 80 -9.00 -4.33 -1.86
C ASP A 80 -9.41 -4.48 -0.39
N ARG A 81 -8.44 -4.26 0.51
CA ARG A 81 -8.68 -4.41 1.94
C ARG A 81 -9.79 -3.45 2.38
N PRO A 82 -10.85 -3.93 3.06
CA PRO A 82 -11.90 -3.07 3.56
C PRO A 82 -11.32 -1.92 4.39
N TYR A 83 -11.78 -0.69 4.12
CA TYR A 83 -11.18 0.50 4.70
C TYR A 83 -11.24 0.52 6.23
N ASP A 84 -12.34 0.03 6.80
CA ASP A 84 -12.50 -0.16 8.24
C ASP A 84 -11.46 -1.13 8.82
N ARG A 85 -11.26 -2.29 8.16
CA ARG A 85 -10.22 -3.24 8.56
C ARG A 85 -8.83 -2.62 8.45
N PHE A 86 -8.53 -1.97 7.33
CA PHE A 86 -7.27 -1.29 7.10
C PHE A 86 -6.98 -0.28 8.22
N LEU A 87 -7.94 0.58 8.56
CA LEU A 87 -7.78 1.56 9.64
C LEU A 87 -7.55 0.91 11.02
N VAL A 88 -8.29 -0.15 11.35
CA VAL A 88 -8.10 -0.87 12.62
C VAL A 88 -6.69 -1.44 12.71
N GLU A 89 -6.17 -2.01 11.62
CA GLU A 89 -4.80 -2.54 11.58
C GLU A 89 -3.73 -1.45 11.74
N GLN A 90 -3.98 -0.22 11.25
CA GLN A 90 -3.08 0.91 11.48
C GLN A 90 -2.99 1.28 12.97
N LEU A 91 -4.15 1.28 13.65
CA LEU A 91 -4.28 1.79 15.02
C LEU A 91 -3.95 0.75 16.09
N ALA A 92 -4.22 -0.53 15.82
CA ALA A 92 -4.17 -1.60 16.80
C ALA A 92 -3.89 -2.97 16.15
N GLY A 93 -3.08 -3.03 15.09
CA GLY A 93 -2.81 -4.29 14.39
C GLY A 93 -2.17 -5.34 15.30
N ASP A 94 -1.25 -4.94 16.17
CA ASP A 94 -0.66 -5.78 17.21
C ASP A 94 -1.70 -6.42 18.15
N GLU A 95 -2.79 -5.71 18.47
CA GLU A 95 -3.90 -6.24 19.27
C GLU A 95 -4.80 -7.23 18.51
N LEU A 96 -4.69 -7.33 17.18
CA LEU A 96 -5.50 -8.24 16.36
C LEU A 96 -4.93 -9.67 16.31
N VAL A 97 -3.73 -9.88 16.86
CA VAL A 97 -3.02 -11.15 16.78
C VAL A 97 -2.27 -11.48 18.06
N ASP A 98 -2.29 -12.75 18.46
CA ASP A 98 -1.47 -13.24 19.57
C ASP A 98 -0.04 -13.53 19.08
N TYR A 99 0.71 -12.47 18.80
CA TYR A 99 2.09 -12.57 18.31
C TYR A 99 3.07 -13.05 19.40
N GLU A 100 2.73 -12.85 20.68
CA GLU A 100 3.58 -13.20 21.82
C GLU A 100 3.64 -14.72 22.04
N ASN A 101 2.53 -15.43 21.83
CA ASN A 101 2.48 -16.89 21.99
C ASN A 101 2.57 -17.65 20.66
N ALA A 102 2.76 -16.96 19.53
CA ALA A 102 2.83 -17.58 18.22
C ALA A 102 4.07 -18.47 18.06
N THR A 103 3.86 -19.77 17.85
CA THR A 103 4.97 -20.71 17.54
C THR A 103 5.62 -20.42 16.17
N LYS A 104 4.86 -19.82 15.25
CA LYS A 104 5.32 -19.37 13.93
C LYS A 104 4.64 -18.05 13.57
N ILE A 105 5.40 -17.11 13.01
CA ILE A 105 4.86 -15.86 12.48
C ILE A 105 4.17 -16.14 11.14
N SER A 106 2.84 -16.09 11.13
CA SER A 106 2.05 -16.15 9.89
C SER A 106 2.12 -14.83 9.12
N GLN A 107 1.68 -14.85 7.85
CA GLN A 107 1.59 -13.61 7.06
C GLN A 107 0.66 -12.59 7.71
N GLU A 108 -0.45 -13.04 8.30
CA GLU A 108 -1.40 -12.17 9.01
C GLU A 108 -0.76 -11.53 10.25
N ILE A 109 -0.04 -12.31 11.07
CA ILE A 109 0.69 -11.77 12.21
C ILE A 109 1.71 -10.73 11.74
N TYR A 110 2.50 -11.07 10.72
CA TYR A 110 3.48 -10.14 10.16
C TYR A 110 2.85 -8.84 9.66
N GLU A 111 1.76 -8.94 8.91
CA GLU A 111 1.08 -7.77 8.34
C GLU A 111 0.47 -6.87 9.41
N ASN A 112 -0.20 -7.46 10.41
CA ASN A 112 -0.79 -6.71 11.51
C ASN A 112 0.27 -5.99 12.37
N LEU A 113 1.41 -6.64 12.63
CA LEU A 113 2.54 -6.00 13.32
C LEU A 113 3.16 -4.86 12.48
N VAL A 114 3.30 -5.06 11.18
CA VAL A 114 3.83 -4.03 10.26
C VAL A 114 2.86 -2.85 10.15
N ALA A 115 1.55 -3.11 10.11
CA ALA A 115 0.49 -2.09 10.01
C ALA A 115 0.55 -1.10 11.18
N THR A 116 0.74 -1.61 12.39
CA THR A 116 0.91 -0.80 13.62
C THR A 116 2.10 0.16 13.55
N GLY A 117 3.04 -0.08 12.62
CA GLY A 117 4.10 0.86 12.24
C GLY A 117 3.60 2.24 11.82
N PHE A 118 2.32 2.41 11.48
CA PHE A 118 1.64 3.70 11.31
C PHE A 118 1.95 4.70 12.42
N MET A 119 1.94 4.24 13.68
CA MET A 119 2.21 5.07 14.85
C MET A 119 3.65 5.60 14.91
N ARG A 120 4.52 5.16 14.01
CA ARG A 120 5.92 5.61 13.87
C ARG A 120 6.16 6.52 12.66
N MET A 121 5.12 6.79 11.85
CA MET A 121 5.24 7.58 10.62
C MET A 121 5.08 9.08 10.86
N ALA A 122 4.34 9.47 11.90
CA ALA A 122 4.20 10.87 12.26
C ALA A 122 5.58 11.48 12.61
N PRO A 123 5.86 12.72 12.17
CA PRO A 123 7.04 13.45 12.61
C PRO A 123 6.94 13.77 14.10
N ASP A 124 7.99 13.45 14.85
CA ASP A 124 8.18 13.88 16.24
C ASP A 124 8.34 15.42 16.34
#